data_AF-A0A1L9WVV6-F1
#
_entry.id   AF-A0A1L9WVV6-F1
#
_cell.length_a   1.000
_cell.length_b   1.000
_cell.length_c   1.000
_cell.angle_alpha   90.00
_cell.angle_beta   90.00
_cell.angle_gamma   90.00
#
_symmetry.space_group_name_H-M   'P 1'
#
loop_
_entity.id
_entity.type
_entity.pdbx_description
1 polymer ?
#
loop_
_entity_poly.entity_id
_entity_poly.type
_entity_poly.pdbx_seq_one_letter_code
_entity_poly.pdbx_strand_id
1 'polypeptide(L)'
;MNGGLEVWESYRADEEEEEEDEDEEEDVAYDDDEDEFGLPSITSMRRKQNRATALVQPNTVDPGGGIGDHLTLGVGLGSNRQRANSSDIAEERGVSLYPTAKNAEGKILRPQYKEILRDPAHALNLIDHAPPPKNASPKEMDLYSSRISRINKFKRLLQTSTVPLAELRNLAWSGVPEEVRAMTWQLLLGYLPTNSERRISTLERKRKEYLDGVRQAFERGPSTSGNPSSSVTGRGRGLDEAVWHQISIDVPRTSPHIQLYSYEATQRSLEKILYVWAIRHPASGYVQGINDLVTPFWQVFLGLYVTDLNVEEGMDPGQLPRRVLDAVEADSFWCLTKLLDGIQDNYIYAQPGIHRQVRALRDLTMRIDSTLAKHLEQEGVEFMQFSFRWMNCLLMREMSVQNTIRMWDTYMAEEQGFSRFHLYVCAAFLVKWTDQLVKMDFQEIMMFLQALPTKGWTEKDIELLLSEAYIWQSLFQDSRAHLRPAGDRSPENGFQ
;
A
#
# COMPACT_ATOMS: atom_id res chain seq x y z
N MET A 1 23.26 -30.29 63.75
CA MET A 1 22.08 -30.28 64.62
C MET A 1 21.96 -28.90 65.24
N ASN A 2 20.81 -28.25 65.03
CA ASN A 2 20.19 -27.11 65.71
C ASN A 2 21.05 -25.83 65.94
N GLY A 3 20.63 -24.61 65.61
CA GLY A 3 19.30 -24.08 65.35
C GLY A 3 18.96 -22.97 66.36
N GLY A 4 18.71 -21.76 65.85
CA GLY A 4 17.89 -20.73 66.50
C GLY A 4 18.60 -19.66 67.34
N LEU A 5 18.55 -18.41 66.87
CA LEU A 5 18.70 -17.20 67.69
C LEU A 5 17.66 -16.18 67.21
N GLU A 6 16.65 -15.95 68.04
CA GLU A 6 15.76 -14.78 67.98
C GLU A 6 16.07 -13.91 69.21
N VAL A 7 16.22 -12.60 69.03
CA VAL A 7 16.05 -11.60 70.09
C VAL A 7 15.34 -10.37 69.53
N TRP A 8 14.43 -9.88 70.37
CA TRP A 8 13.42 -8.83 70.23
C TRP A 8 13.91 -7.38 70.13
N GLU A 9 12.99 -6.54 69.66
CA GLU A 9 12.98 -5.09 69.45
C GLU A 9 13.25 -4.20 70.69
N SER A 10 13.76 -2.98 70.44
CA SER A 10 13.28 -1.75 71.09
C SER A 10 13.68 -0.50 70.31
N TYR A 11 12.69 0.34 70.04
CA TYR A 11 12.73 1.62 69.32
C TYR A 11 13.53 2.73 70.04
N ARG A 12 14.21 3.57 69.25
CA ARG A 12 14.41 5.00 69.53
C ARG A 12 14.57 5.76 68.21
N ALA A 13 13.78 6.81 68.07
CA ALA A 13 13.64 7.67 66.89
C ALA A 13 14.88 8.53 66.65
N ASP A 14 15.22 8.71 65.37
CA ASP A 14 15.92 9.88 64.83
C ASP A 14 15.26 10.24 63.49
N GLU A 15 15.13 11.55 63.29
CA GLU A 15 14.49 12.25 62.17
C GLU A 15 15.34 12.11 60.90
N GLU A 16 14.74 11.66 59.79
CA GLU A 16 15.30 11.79 58.44
C GLU A 16 14.24 12.41 57.52
N GLU A 17 14.70 13.38 56.76
CA GLU A 17 13.95 14.26 55.86
C GLU A 17 13.27 13.45 54.74
N GLU A 18 11.96 13.66 54.54
CA GLU A 18 11.24 13.19 53.36
C GLU A 18 11.68 14.05 52.16
N GLU A 19 12.59 13.53 51.33
CA GLU A 19 12.73 13.99 49.95
C GLU A 19 11.57 13.40 49.14
N GLU A 20 10.60 14.25 48.81
CA GLU A 20 9.58 13.96 47.81
C GLU A 20 10.27 13.92 46.44
N ASP A 21 10.46 12.70 45.90
CA ASP A 21 10.78 12.50 44.48
C ASP A 21 9.55 12.95 43.65
N GLU A 22 9.53 14.22 43.25
CA GLU A 22 8.68 14.70 42.17
C GLU A 22 9.14 14.02 40.87
N ASP A 23 8.41 12.99 40.43
CA ASP A 23 8.49 12.44 39.08
C ASP A 23 8.21 13.59 38.08
N GLU A 24 9.27 14.21 37.55
CA GLU A 24 9.19 15.09 36.39
C GLU A 24 8.71 14.24 35.19
N GLU A 25 7.39 14.25 34.94
CA GLU A 25 6.82 13.85 33.66
C GLU A 25 7.51 14.68 32.57
N GLU A 26 8.43 14.04 31.84
CA GLU A 26 9.05 14.60 30.66
C GLU A 26 7.93 14.86 29.62
N ASP A 27 7.40 16.09 29.64
CA ASP A 27 6.44 16.61 28.68
C ASP A 27 7.07 16.44 27.28
N VAL A 28 6.69 15.37 26.58
CA VAL A 28 7.02 15.16 25.18
C VAL A 28 6.35 16.29 24.42
N ALA A 29 7.11 17.35 24.15
CA ALA A 29 6.70 18.45 23.30
C ALA A 29 6.41 17.87 21.91
N TYR A 30 5.13 17.60 21.65
CA TYR A 30 4.64 17.30 20.31
C TYR A 30 4.96 18.50 19.43
N ASP A 31 5.87 18.32 18.48
CA ASP A 31 6.09 19.30 17.43
C ASP A 31 4.81 19.36 16.59
N ASP A 32 4.07 20.46 16.69
CA ASP A 32 2.72 20.68 16.11
C ASP A 32 2.68 20.56 14.57
N ASP A 33 3.83 20.30 13.94
CA ASP A 33 4.03 20.25 12.48
C ASP A 33 4.00 18.81 11.88
N GLU A 34 4.06 17.75 12.70
CA GLU A 34 4.06 16.33 12.28
C GLU A 34 2.94 15.52 12.97
N ASP A 35 2.24 14.67 12.21
CA ASP A 35 1.21 13.79 12.81
C ASP A 35 1.82 12.56 13.50
N GLU A 36 1.00 11.77 14.21
CA GLU A 36 1.38 10.50 14.87
C GLU A 36 2.04 9.47 13.92
N PHE A 37 2.03 9.72 12.61
CA PHE A 37 2.59 8.86 11.57
C PHE A 37 3.85 9.50 10.95
N GLY A 38 4.36 10.60 11.52
CA GLY A 38 5.50 11.35 11.01
C GLY A 38 5.24 12.02 9.67
N LEU A 39 3.96 12.19 9.28
CA LEU A 39 3.59 12.82 8.03
C LEU A 39 3.33 14.32 8.25
N PRO A 40 3.83 15.20 7.37
CA PRO A 40 3.55 16.62 7.46
C PRO A 40 2.05 16.92 7.33
N SER A 41 1.55 17.83 8.16
CA SER A 41 0.21 18.38 8.01
C SER A 41 0.05 19.14 6.68
N ILE A 42 -1.10 19.04 6.01
CA ILE A 42 -1.36 19.81 4.77
C ILE A 42 -1.22 21.33 5.02
N THR A 43 -1.53 21.80 6.23
CA THR A 43 -1.36 23.20 6.64
C THR A 43 0.12 23.59 6.73
N SER A 44 1.00 22.72 7.23
CA SER A 44 2.45 22.99 7.32
C SER A 44 3.11 22.93 5.94
N MET A 45 2.67 22.01 5.06
CA MET A 45 3.09 21.95 3.65
C MET A 45 2.78 23.24 2.88
N ARG A 46 1.60 23.84 3.10
CA ARG A 46 1.20 25.14 2.50
C ARG A 46 2.16 26.28 2.90
N ARG A 47 2.62 26.31 4.15
CA ARG A 47 3.57 27.33 4.65
C ARG A 47 4.95 27.17 4.01
N LYS A 48 5.44 25.93 3.88
CA LYS A 48 6.77 25.63 3.31
C LYS A 48 6.85 25.99 1.81
N GLN A 49 5.79 25.73 1.06
CA GLN A 49 5.74 26.06 -0.38
C GLN A 49 5.64 27.58 -0.66
N ASN A 50 5.03 28.35 0.24
CA ASN A 50 4.98 29.82 0.15
C ASN A 50 6.32 30.48 0.52
N ARG A 51 7.12 29.86 1.39
CA ARG A 51 8.47 30.34 1.74
C ARG A 51 9.47 30.14 0.60
N ALA A 52 9.40 29.01 -0.11
CA ALA A 52 10.28 28.69 -1.24
C ALA A 52 10.07 29.63 -2.45
N THR A 53 8.85 30.16 -2.62
CA THR A 53 8.52 31.10 -3.72
C THR A 53 8.93 32.54 -3.45
N ALA A 54 9.21 32.92 -2.19
CA ALA A 54 9.62 34.27 -1.82
C ALA A 54 11.13 34.55 -2.00
N LEU A 55 11.95 33.51 -2.23
CA LEU A 55 13.42 33.62 -2.23
C LEU A 55 14.06 33.67 -3.63
N VAL A 56 13.29 33.84 -4.70
CA VAL A 56 13.82 33.94 -6.08
C VAL A 56 13.43 35.27 -6.70
N GLN A 57 14.33 36.27 -6.64
CA GLN A 57 14.27 37.47 -7.49
C GLN A 57 15.06 37.22 -8.78
N PRO A 58 14.49 37.44 -9.98
CA PRO A 58 15.26 37.37 -11.21
C PRO A 58 15.80 38.76 -11.61
N ASN A 59 17.13 38.87 -11.75
CA ASN A 59 17.76 39.98 -12.46
C ASN A 59 17.45 39.89 -13.96
N THR A 60 16.95 40.98 -14.52
CA THR A 60 16.61 41.16 -15.94
C THR A 60 17.83 41.59 -16.75
N VAL A 61 18.18 40.86 -17.81
CA VAL A 61 19.06 41.34 -18.90
C VAL A 61 18.47 40.90 -20.24
N ASP A 62 18.33 41.87 -21.16
CA ASP A 62 17.77 41.79 -22.52
C ASP A 62 18.60 40.90 -23.49
N PRO A 63 18.01 40.27 -24.53
CA PRO A 63 18.74 39.48 -25.52
C PRO A 63 18.90 40.21 -26.87
N GLY A 64 20.11 40.16 -27.44
CA GLY A 64 20.40 40.56 -28.83
C GLY A 64 21.23 39.49 -29.55
N GLY A 65 20.75 39.02 -30.70
CA GLY A 65 21.23 37.81 -31.39
C GLY A 65 22.44 37.97 -32.32
N GLY A 66 22.83 36.84 -32.92
CA GLY A 66 23.82 36.76 -34.01
C GLY A 66 24.07 35.32 -34.46
N ILE A 67 23.96 35.08 -35.77
CA ILE A 67 24.08 33.79 -36.49
C ILE A 67 25.57 33.50 -36.80
N GLY A 68 25.99 32.24 -36.73
CA GLY A 68 27.27 31.76 -37.25
C GLY A 68 27.37 30.23 -37.26
N ASP A 69 27.53 29.67 -38.46
CA ASP A 69 27.50 28.25 -38.83
C ASP A 69 28.90 27.61 -38.73
N HIS A 70 29.02 26.38 -38.18
CA HIS A 70 30.14 25.46 -38.47
C HIS A 70 29.86 24.03 -37.97
N LEU A 71 29.98 23.06 -38.88
CA LEU A 71 29.83 21.61 -38.70
C LEU A 71 30.98 20.96 -37.92
N THR A 72 30.69 20.07 -36.96
CA THR A 72 31.46 18.84 -36.66
C THR A 72 30.62 17.81 -35.88
N LEU A 73 30.80 16.53 -36.20
CA LEU A 73 30.13 15.35 -35.65
C LEU A 73 30.16 15.24 -34.12
N GLY A 74 29.00 14.91 -33.53
CA GLY A 74 28.88 14.44 -32.15
C GLY A 74 27.49 13.89 -31.88
N VAL A 75 27.38 12.58 -31.64
CA VAL A 75 26.15 11.91 -31.20
C VAL A 75 25.84 12.37 -29.77
N GLY A 76 24.72 13.06 -29.58
CA GLY A 76 24.24 13.51 -28.27
C GLY A 76 22.72 13.40 -28.17
N LEU A 77 22.25 12.49 -27.31
CA LEU A 77 20.84 12.33 -26.93
C LEU A 77 20.38 13.57 -26.16
N GLY A 78 19.63 14.44 -26.84
CA GLY A 78 19.03 15.65 -26.28
C GLY A 78 17.59 15.42 -25.81
N SER A 79 17.38 15.61 -24.51
CA SER A 79 16.09 15.81 -23.85
C SER A 79 15.24 16.86 -24.56
N ASN A 80 14.03 16.48 -25.01
CA ASN A 80 13.08 17.40 -25.62
C ASN A 80 11.67 17.19 -25.02
N ARG A 81 11.43 17.73 -23.83
CA ARG A 81 10.07 18.01 -23.36
C ARG A 81 9.59 19.30 -24.03
N GLN A 82 8.86 19.17 -25.13
CA GLN A 82 8.07 20.27 -25.69
C GLN A 82 6.99 20.67 -24.68
N ARG A 83 7.14 21.88 -24.12
CA ARG A 83 6.05 22.57 -23.43
C ARG A 83 5.00 22.96 -24.47
N ALA A 84 3.88 22.24 -24.49
CA ALA A 84 2.68 22.73 -25.16
C ALA A 84 1.94 23.67 -24.18
N ASN A 85 1.83 24.94 -24.56
CA ASN A 85 0.92 25.90 -23.94
C ASN A 85 -0.51 25.38 -24.08
N SER A 86 -1.16 25.02 -22.97
CA SER A 86 -2.59 24.71 -22.94
C SER A 86 -3.23 25.47 -21.78
N SER A 87 -3.33 26.78 -21.94
CA SER A 87 -3.98 27.68 -21.00
C SER A 87 -5.49 27.85 -21.24
N ASP A 88 -6.13 26.96 -22.02
CA ASP A 88 -7.51 27.16 -22.51
C ASP A 88 -8.46 25.96 -22.34
N ILE A 89 -8.10 24.93 -21.57
CA ILE A 89 -8.96 23.72 -21.41
C ILE A 89 -9.56 23.60 -19.99
N ALA A 90 -9.34 24.58 -19.12
CA ALA A 90 -9.89 24.54 -17.75
C ALA A 90 -11.39 24.92 -17.67
N GLU A 91 -12.00 25.46 -18.73
CA GLU A 91 -13.40 25.94 -18.72
C GLU A 91 -14.41 25.10 -19.52
N GLU A 92 -13.98 24.13 -20.33
CA GLU A 92 -14.90 23.24 -21.08
C GLU A 92 -14.75 21.77 -20.72
N ARG A 93 -15.25 21.38 -19.54
CA ARG A 93 -15.70 19.99 -19.31
C ARG A 93 -17.20 19.91 -19.55
N GLY A 94 -17.58 19.97 -20.82
CA GLY A 94 -18.91 19.56 -21.26
C GLY A 94 -19.03 18.03 -21.24
N VAL A 95 -20.08 17.54 -20.57
CA VAL A 95 -20.62 16.16 -20.59
C VAL A 95 -19.79 15.09 -19.85
N SER A 96 -20.47 14.40 -18.94
CA SER A 96 -19.98 13.22 -18.22
C SER A 96 -19.47 12.14 -19.19
N LEU A 97 -18.18 11.79 -19.09
CA LEU A 97 -17.56 10.66 -19.80
C LEU A 97 -17.84 9.32 -19.11
N TYR A 98 -18.52 9.32 -17.97
CA TYR A 98 -18.82 8.11 -17.22
C TYR A 98 -20.15 7.52 -17.71
N PRO A 99 -20.19 6.20 -18.04
CA PRO A 99 -21.45 5.53 -18.30
C PRO A 99 -22.38 5.72 -17.09
N THR A 100 -23.53 6.36 -17.28
CA THR A 100 -24.55 6.50 -16.25
C THR A 100 -25.06 5.13 -15.79
N ALA A 101 -25.18 4.98 -14.47
CA ALA A 101 -25.60 3.75 -13.81
C ALA A 101 -26.89 3.17 -14.42
N LYS A 102 -26.82 1.90 -14.82
CA LYS A 102 -28.02 1.07 -15.03
C LYS A 102 -28.45 0.58 -13.65
N ASN A 103 -29.74 0.72 -13.32
CA ASN A 103 -30.32 0.14 -12.10
C ASN A 103 -30.16 -1.39 -12.16
N ALA A 104 -29.08 -1.91 -11.57
CA ALA A 104 -28.96 -3.31 -11.23
C ALA A 104 -29.62 -3.48 -9.86
N GLU A 105 -30.52 -4.47 -9.74
CA GLU A 105 -30.98 -5.01 -8.46
C GLU A 105 -29.78 -5.65 -7.76
N GLY A 106 -28.94 -4.80 -7.17
CA GLY A 106 -27.62 -5.14 -6.65
C GLY A 106 -27.65 -5.64 -5.21
N LYS A 107 -26.58 -6.36 -4.88
CA LYS A 107 -26.26 -6.97 -3.59
C LYS A 107 -26.54 -6.00 -2.43
N ILE A 108 -27.26 -6.48 -1.41
CA ILE A 108 -27.87 -5.63 -0.39
C ILE A 108 -26.82 -5.13 0.62
N LEU A 109 -26.91 -3.85 0.99
CA LEU A 109 -26.18 -3.26 2.11
C LEU A 109 -26.47 -4.05 3.41
N ARG A 110 -25.43 -4.44 4.16
CA ARG A 110 -25.62 -5.14 5.43
C ARG A 110 -26.49 -4.31 6.38
N PRO A 111 -27.55 -4.88 7.00
CA PRO A 111 -28.45 -4.11 7.86
C PRO A 111 -27.74 -3.40 9.03
N GLN A 112 -26.69 -4.03 9.57
CA GLN A 112 -25.90 -3.52 10.70
C GLN A 112 -24.74 -2.60 10.28
N TYR A 113 -24.72 -2.08 9.04
CA TYR A 113 -23.62 -1.25 8.54
C TYR A 113 -23.26 -0.07 9.46
N LYS A 114 -24.24 0.49 10.20
CA LYS A 114 -24.02 1.59 11.15
C LYS A 114 -23.15 1.19 12.34
N GLU A 115 -23.23 -0.05 12.78
CA GLU A 115 -22.42 -0.59 13.87
C GLU A 115 -21.02 -0.92 13.35
N ILE A 116 -20.93 -1.53 12.16
CA ILE A 116 -19.67 -1.78 11.45
C ILE A 116 -18.89 -0.48 11.22
N LEU A 117 -19.59 0.61 10.88
CA LEU A 117 -18.99 1.94 10.76
C LEU A 117 -18.34 2.43 12.06
N ARG A 118 -18.80 2.00 13.23
CA ARG A 118 -18.20 2.39 14.52
C ARG A 118 -17.02 1.48 14.89
N ASP A 119 -17.21 0.18 14.77
CA ASP A 119 -16.16 -0.81 15.00
C ASP A 119 -16.33 -1.99 14.01
N PRO A 120 -15.30 -2.30 13.19
CA PRO A 120 -15.35 -3.45 12.28
C PRO A 120 -15.57 -4.78 12.99
N ALA A 121 -15.30 -4.88 14.30
CA ALA A 121 -15.57 -6.10 15.08
C ALA A 121 -17.05 -6.50 15.11
N HIS A 122 -17.98 -5.55 14.90
CA HIS A 122 -19.41 -5.88 14.78
C HIS A 122 -19.70 -6.81 13.60
N ALA A 123 -18.89 -6.77 12.53
CA ALA A 123 -19.04 -7.69 11.40
C ALA A 123 -18.77 -9.15 11.77
N LEU A 124 -17.94 -9.41 12.79
CA LEU A 124 -17.62 -10.76 13.26
C LEU A 124 -18.86 -11.48 13.83
N ASN A 125 -19.81 -10.71 14.37
CA ASN A 125 -21.05 -11.24 14.93
C ASN A 125 -22.06 -11.62 13.85
N LEU A 126 -21.88 -11.13 12.62
CA LEU A 126 -22.75 -11.39 11.47
C LEU A 126 -22.29 -12.59 10.64
N ILE A 127 -21.17 -13.22 11.02
CA ILE A 127 -20.66 -14.40 10.32
C ILE A 127 -21.60 -15.57 10.61
N ASP A 128 -22.38 -15.92 9.59
CA ASP A 128 -23.21 -17.11 9.55
C ASP A 128 -22.67 -18.11 8.53
N HIS A 129 -22.74 -19.40 8.85
CA HIS A 129 -22.19 -20.47 8.03
C HIS A 129 -23.31 -21.07 7.19
N ALA A 130 -23.29 -20.83 5.87
CA ALA A 130 -24.28 -21.37 4.95
C ALA A 130 -24.32 -22.90 5.02
N PRO A 131 -25.50 -23.55 5.15
CA PRO A 131 -25.59 -24.99 5.42
C PRO A 131 -24.80 -25.83 4.41
N PRO A 132 -24.24 -26.99 4.83
CA PRO A 132 -23.44 -27.82 3.94
C PRO A 132 -24.23 -28.24 2.70
N PRO A 133 -23.59 -28.41 1.53
CA PRO A 133 -24.28 -28.83 0.31
C PRO A 133 -25.02 -30.15 0.54
N LYS A 134 -26.30 -30.22 0.15
CA LYS A 134 -27.21 -31.34 0.47
C LYS A 134 -26.74 -32.72 -0.02
N ASN A 135 -25.81 -32.77 -0.98
CA ASN A 135 -25.22 -33.98 -1.56
C ASN A 135 -23.68 -33.96 -1.55
N ALA A 136 -23.06 -33.29 -0.58
CA ALA A 136 -21.60 -33.18 -0.51
C ALA A 136 -20.92 -34.55 -0.32
N SER A 137 -19.85 -34.80 -1.08
CA SER A 137 -18.93 -35.92 -0.86
C SER A 137 -18.24 -35.78 0.51
N PRO A 138 -17.70 -36.88 1.09
CA PRO A 138 -16.94 -36.81 2.35
C PRO A 138 -15.82 -35.76 2.32
N LYS A 139 -15.12 -35.64 1.19
CA LYS A 139 -14.06 -34.65 0.98
C LYS A 139 -14.58 -33.21 1.00
N GLU A 140 -15.74 -32.94 0.42
CA GLU A 140 -16.35 -31.61 0.43
C GLU A 140 -16.87 -31.23 1.82
N MET A 141 -17.40 -32.20 2.57
CA MET A 141 -17.80 -31.99 3.97
C MET A 141 -16.61 -31.68 4.88
N ASP A 142 -15.48 -32.37 4.68
CA ASP A 142 -14.24 -32.11 5.43
C ASP A 142 -13.67 -30.73 5.12
N LEU A 143 -13.65 -30.32 3.84
CA LEU A 143 -13.21 -28.97 3.43
C LEU A 143 -14.12 -27.89 4.02
N TYR A 144 -15.43 -28.09 3.96
CA TYR A 144 -16.41 -27.18 4.55
C TYR A 144 -16.23 -27.05 6.07
N SER A 145 -16.06 -28.17 6.77
CA SER A 145 -15.83 -28.20 8.23
C SER A 145 -14.50 -27.54 8.62
N SER A 146 -13.45 -27.79 7.84
CA SER A 146 -12.13 -27.17 8.02
C SER A 146 -12.19 -25.65 7.85
N ARG A 147 -12.90 -25.18 6.82
CA ARG A 147 -13.12 -23.74 6.57
C ARG A 147 -13.84 -23.07 7.74
N ILE A 148 -14.94 -23.66 8.23
CA ILE A 148 -15.68 -23.13 9.39
C ILE A 148 -14.78 -23.10 10.63
N SER A 149 -14.04 -24.17 10.88
CA SER A 149 -13.10 -24.24 12.00
C SER A 149 -12.06 -23.14 11.93
N ARG A 150 -11.52 -22.87 10.74
CA ARG A 150 -10.58 -21.78 10.48
C ARG A 150 -11.20 -20.40 10.77
N ILE A 151 -12.40 -20.13 10.25
CA ILE A 151 -13.11 -18.87 10.53
C ILE A 151 -13.36 -18.68 12.02
N ASN A 152 -13.82 -19.72 12.71
CA ASN A 152 -14.08 -19.67 14.14
C ASN A 152 -12.79 -19.49 14.97
N LYS A 153 -11.62 -19.90 14.47
CA LYS A 153 -10.33 -19.59 15.10
C LYS A 153 -10.01 -18.10 14.97
N PHE A 154 -10.11 -17.53 13.76
CA PHE A 154 -9.92 -16.09 13.56
C PHE A 154 -10.91 -15.27 14.39
N LYS A 155 -12.20 -15.62 14.35
CA LYS A 155 -13.24 -14.91 15.10
C LYS A 155 -12.93 -14.87 16.59
N ARG A 156 -12.57 -16.00 17.19
CA ARG A 156 -12.17 -16.07 18.61
C ARG A 156 -10.96 -15.17 18.91
N LEU A 157 -9.95 -15.19 18.05
CA LEU A 157 -8.75 -14.38 18.21
C LEU A 157 -9.05 -12.89 18.13
N LEU A 158 -9.84 -12.45 17.14
CA LEU A 158 -10.19 -11.06 16.89
C LEU A 158 -11.16 -10.47 17.93
N GLN A 159 -11.91 -11.33 18.63
CA GLN A 159 -12.83 -10.94 19.72
C GLN A 159 -12.13 -10.78 21.08
N THR A 160 -10.84 -11.07 21.18
CA THR A 160 -10.07 -10.79 22.41
C THR A 160 -9.96 -9.28 22.66
N SER A 161 -9.85 -8.87 23.93
CA SER A 161 -9.70 -7.46 24.30
C SER A 161 -8.42 -6.85 23.75
N THR A 162 -7.32 -7.61 23.78
CA THR A 162 -6.06 -7.26 23.13
C THR A 162 -5.64 -8.40 22.21
N VAL A 163 -5.68 -8.15 20.91
CA VAL A 163 -5.37 -9.17 19.89
C VAL A 163 -3.86 -9.44 19.85
N PRO A 164 -3.40 -10.68 20.09
CA PRO A 164 -1.98 -11.02 20.02
C PRO A 164 -1.52 -11.09 18.55
N LEU A 165 -0.74 -10.08 18.11
CA LEU A 165 -0.31 -9.96 16.71
C LEU A 165 0.54 -11.14 16.23
N ALA A 166 1.36 -11.74 17.09
CA ALA A 166 2.18 -12.89 16.71
C ALA A 166 1.31 -14.09 16.31
N GLU A 167 0.28 -14.39 17.10
CA GLU A 167 -0.67 -15.46 16.78
C GLU A 167 -1.51 -15.13 15.54
N LEU A 168 -1.90 -13.86 15.39
CA LEU A 168 -2.65 -13.41 14.22
C LEU A 168 -1.82 -13.55 12.94
N ARG A 169 -0.54 -13.19 12.96
CA ARG A 169 0.40 -13.38 11.84
C ARG A 169 0.54 -14.86 11.50
N ASN A 170 0.81 -15.71 12.48
CA ASN A 170 0.93 -17.17 12.27
C ASN A 170 -0.33 -17.77 11.63
N LEU A 171 -1.51 -17.32 12.06
CA LEU A 171 -2.77 -17.79 11.50
C LEU A 171 -3.03 -17.22 10.09
N ALA A 172 -2.71 -15.94 9.86
CA ALA A 172 -2.91 -15.24 8.58
C ALA A 172 -1.96 -15.71 7.48
N TRP A 173 -0.77 -16.22 7.82
CA TRP A 173 0.24 -16.65 6.85
C TRP A 173 -0.29 -17.65 5.81
N SER A 174 -1.15 -18.58 6.25
CA SER A 174 -1.78 -19.59 5.39
C SER A 174 -3.07 -19.11 4.70
N GLY A 175 -3.34 -17.79 4.72
CA GLY A 175 -4.51 -17.17 4.10
C GLY A 175 -5.59 -16.79 5.11
N VAL A 176 -6.25 -15.67 4.88
CA VAL A 176 -7.29 -15.13 5.78
C VAL A 176 -8.66 -15.39 5.16
N PRO A 177 -9.63 -15.96 5.90
CA PRO A 177 -11.00 -16.08 5.42
C PRO A 177 -11.60 -14.71 5.10
N GLU A 178 -12.41 -14.64 4.06
CA GLU A 178 -12.95 -13.39 3.55
C GLU A 178 -13.79 -12.62 4.58
N GLU A 179 -14.54 -13.35 5.41
CA GLU A 179 -15.44 -12.78 6.41
C GLU A 179 -14.71 -11.97 7.50
N VAL A 180 -13.42 -12.25 7.70
CA VAL A 180 -12.60 -11.61 8.74
C VAL A 180 -11.45 -10.78 8.17
N ARG A 181 -11.25 -10.82 6.83
CA ARG A 181 -10.07 -10.26 6.16
C ARG A 181 -9.88 -8.77 6.40
N ALA A 182 -10.96 -7.98 6.28
CA ALA A 182 -10.90 -6.53 6.48
C ALA A 182 -10.28 -6.16 7.83
N MET A 183 -10.84 -6.68 8.92
CA MET A 183 -10.33 -6.39 10.27
C MET A 183 -8.92 -6.96 10.48
N THR A 184 -8.63 -8.15 9.96
CA THR A 184 -7.29 -8.75 10.04
C THR A 184 -6.24 -7.89 9.35
N TRP A 185 -6.51 -7.40 8.13
CA TRP A 185 -5.58 -6.53 7.39
C TRP A 185 -5.33 -5.22 8.13
N GLN A 186 -6.38 -4.58 8.66
CA GLN A 186 -6.24 -3.35 9.43
C GLN A 186 -5.36 -3.54 10.67
N LEU A 187 -5.46 -4.68 11.37
CA LEU A 187 -4.60 -5.02 12.51
C LEU A 187 -3.16 -5.33 12.10
N LEU A 188 -2.96 -6.13 11.04
CA LEU A 188 -1.62 -6.55 10.60
C LEU A 188 -0.79 -5.37 10.06
N LEU A 189 -1.43 -4.39 9.41
CA LEU A 189 -0.80 -3.14 8.97
C LEU A 189 -0.64 -2.10 10.09
N GLY A 190 -1.12 -2.39 11.30
CA GLY A 190 -1.06 -1.45 12.42
C GLY A 190 -1.93 -0.20 12.24
N TYR A 191 -2.94 -0.25 11.37
CA TYR A 191 -3.92 0.83 11.22
C TYR A 191 -4.96 0.78 12.35
N LEU A 192 -5.48 -0.41 12.65
CA LEU A 192 -6.38 -0.64 13.76
C LEU A 192 -5.57 -1.05 15.00
N PRO A 193 -5.76 -0.41 16.17
CA PRO A 193 -5.11 -0.83 17.40
C PRO A 193 -5.52 -2.25 17.82
N THR A 194 -4.59 -2.98 18.42
CA THR A 194 -4.83 -4.34 18.95
C THR A 194 -5.76 -4.33 20.16
N ASN A 195 -5.70 -3.27 20.98
CA ASN A 195 -6.61 -3.06 22.11
C ASN A 195 -7.98 -2.55 21.62
N SER A 196 -9.04 -3.28 21.96
CA SER A 196 -10.43 -2.96 21.60
C SER A 196 -10.91 -1.60 22.07
N GLU A 197 -10.48 -1.14 23.25
CA GLU A 197 -10.94 0.12 23.85
C GLU A 197 -10.49 1.34 23.04
N ARG A 198 -9.38 1.22 22.31
CA ARG A 198 -8.81 2.31 21.50
C ARG A 198 -9.31 2.34 20.06
N ARG A 199 -10.02 1.30 19.60
CA ARG A 199 -10.38 1.16 18.17
C ARG A 199 -11.33 2.25 17.70
N ILE A 200 -12.42 2.48 18.42
CA ILE A 200 -13.48 3.41 18.01
C ILE A 200 -12.92 4.83 17.89
N SER A 201 -12.24 5.32 18.94
CA SER A 201 -11.65 6.67 18.94
C SER A 201 -10.58 6.84 17.87
N THR A 202 -9.75 5.81 17.64
CA THR A 202 -8.71 5.84 16.60
C THR A 202 -9.32 5.88 15.20
N LEU A 203 -10.30 5.03 14.90
CA LEU A 203 -10.96 5.01 13.59
C LEU A 203 -11.73 6.31 13.33
N GLU A 204 -12.48 6.82 14.30
CA GLU A 204 -13.20 8.09 14.14
C GLU A 204 -12.23 9.24 13.84
N ARG A 205 -11.13 9.33 14.60
CA ARG A 205 -10.09 10.33 14.37
C ARG A 205 -9.44 10.17 12.99
N LYS A 206 -9.02 8.96 12.61
CA LYS A 206 -8.30 8.71 11.35
C LYS A 206 -9.17 8.92 10.13
N ARG A 207 -10.44 8.52 10.18
CA ARG A 207 -11.39 8.75 9.09
C ARG A 207 -11.72 10.23 8.96
N LYS A 208 -11.89 10.94 10.08
CA LYS A 208 -12.03 12.40 10.08
C LYS A 208 -10.80 13.08 9.48
N GLU A 209 -9.60 12.68 9.89
CA GLU A 209 -8.33 13.22 9.39
C GLU A 209 -8.22 13.08 7.86
N TYR A 210 -8.55 11.91 7.31
CA TYR A 210 -8.59 11.70 5.86
C TYR A 210 -9.61 12.64 5.19
N LEU A 211 -10.84 12.73 5.71
CA LEU A 211 -11.87 13.59 5.15
C LEU A 211 -11.49 15.08 5.20
N ASP A 212 -10.83 15.50 6.28
CA ASP A 212 -10.30 16.85 6.43
C ASP A 212 -9.20 17.10 5.40
N GLY A 213 -8.33 16.10 5.17
CA GLY A 213 -7.31 16.14 4.13
C GLY A 213 -7.89 16.23 2.71
N VAL A 214 -8.94 15.46 2.40
CA VAL A 214 -9.69 15.57 1.14
C VAL A 214 -10.29 16.97 0.99
N ARG A 215 -10.96 17.50 2.02
CA ARG A 215 -11.52 18.86 1.95
C ARG A 215 -10.43 19.88 1.67
N GLN A 216 -9.31 19.84 2.40
CA GLN A 216 -8.21 20.77 2.18
C GLN A 216 -7.53 20.61 0.80
N ALA A 217 -7.51 19.40 0.25
CA ALA A 217 -6.92 19.11 -1.05
C ALA A 217 -7.78 19.61 -2.23
N PHE A 218 -9.11 19.58 -2.08
CA PHE A 218 -10.07 19.90 -3.14
C PHE A 218 -10.82 21.22 -2.93
N GLU A 219 -10.75 21.85 -1.76
CA GLU A 219 -11.24 23.21 -1.55
C GLU A 219 -10.42 24.17 -2.39
N ARG A 220 -11.07 24.74 -3.43
CA ARG A 220 -10.60 25.96 -4.08
C ARG A 220 -10.45 26.99 -2.97
N GLY A 221 -9.23 27.49 -2.75
CA GLY A 221 -8.99 28.54 -1.77
C GLY A 221 -10.03 29.65 -1.98
N PRO A 222 -10.66 30.17 -0.92
CA PRO A 222 -11.65 31.23 -1.07
C PRO A 222 -10.95 32.35 -1.83
N SER A 223 -11.51 32.69 -2.99
CA SER A 223 -11.34 34.00 -3.58
C SER A 223 -11.67 34.99 -2.46
N THR A 224 -10.64 35.57 -1.85
CA THR A 224 -10.83 36.70 -0.96
C THR A 224 -11.58 37.74 -1.77
N SER A 225 -12.82 37.96 -1.39
CA SER A 225 -13.73 38.97 -1.92
C SER A 225 -13.06 40.34 -1.76
N GLY A 226 -12.38 40.75 -2.83
CA GLY A 226 -11.71 42.03 -2.95
C GLY A 226 -11.57 42.39 -4.44
N ASN A 227 -12.63 43.00 -4.98
CA ASN A 227 -12.77 43.68 -6.27
C ASN A 227 -12.53 42.89 -7.57
N PRO A 228 -13.46 42.97 -8.56
CA PRO A 228 -13.20 42.54 -9.92
C PRO A 228 -12.43 43.65 -10.63
N SER A 229 -11.10 43.66 -10.51
CA SER A 229 -10.25 44.47 -11.39
C SER A 229 -9.60 43.56 -12.41
N SER A 230 -9.97 43.79 -13.66
CA SER A 230 -9.41 43.23 -14.88
C SER A 230 -7.89 43.35 -14.93
N SER A 231 -7.18 42.23 -14.72
CA SER A 231 -5.84 42.00 -15.27
C SER A 231 -5.49 40.51 -15.24
N VAL A 232 -5.55 39.91 -16.44
CA VAL A 232 -4.78 38.80 -17.02
C VAL A 232 -3.75 38.12 -16.08
N THR A 233 -3.82 36.77 -16.02
CA THR A 233 -2.95 35.79 -15.30
C THR A 233 -3.31 35.44 -13.85
N GLY A 234 -4.51 34.92 -13.63
CA GLY A 234 -4.90 34.34 -12.33
C GLY A 234 -4.23 32.99 -12.05
N ARG A 235 -3.05 33.01 -11.39
CA ARG A 235 -2.51 31.85 -10.66
C ARG A 235 -3.34 31.61 -9.39
N GLY A 236 -4.57 31.11 -9.55
CA GLY A 236 -5.34 30.51 -8.47
C GLY A 236 -4.89 29.07 -8.27
N ARG A 237 -4.35 28.72 -7.09
CA ARG A 237 -3.82 27.39 -6.78
C ARG A 237 -4.98 26.38 -6.70
N GLY A 238 -5.39 25.86 -7.85
CA GLY A 238 -6.22 24.66 -7.99
C GLY A 238 -5.42 23.40 -7.66
N LEU A 239 -6.00 22.22 -7.92
CA LEU A 239 -5.31 20.93 -7.84
C LEU A 239 -3.93 21.04 -8.48
N ASP A 240 -2.93 20.29 -7.99
CA ASP A 240 -1.68 20.13 -8.75
C ASP A 240 -2.06 19.51 -10.09
N GLU A 241 -2.14 20.35 -11.12
CA GLU A 241 -2.75 20.00 -12.40
C GLU A 241 -2.01 18.82 -13.04
N ALA A 242 -0.70 18.72 -12.83
CA ALA A 242 0.11 17.63 -13.38
C ALA A 242 -0.21 16.30 -12.68
N VAL A 243 -0.21 16.29 -11.34
CA VAL A 243 -0.53 15.09 -10.55
C VAL A 243 -1.95 14.64 -10.80
N TRP A 244 -2.92 15.56 -10.75
CA TRP A 244 -4.32 15.26 -10.98
C TRP A 244 -4.57 14.78 -12.41
N HIS A 245 -3.94 15.40 -13.41
CA HIS A 245 -4.07 14.97 -14.80
C HIS A 245 -3.61 13.52 -14.98
N GLN A 246 -2.46 13.14 -14.41
CA GLN A 246 -1.94 11.78 -14.52
C GLN A 246 -2.88 10.76 -13.85
N ILE A 247 -3.34 11.05 -12.63
CA ILE A 247 -4.31 10.19 -11.92
C ILE A 247 -5.60 10.02 -12.73
N SER A 248 -6.12 11.13 -13.29
CA SER A 248 -7.35 11.11 -14.09
C SER A 248 -7.25 10.30 -15.39
N ILE A 249 -6.03 10.04 -15.88
CA ILE A 249 -5.78 9.18 -17.03
C ILE A 249 -5.61 7.72 -16.60
N ASP A 250 -4.98 7.47 -15.45
CA ASP A 250 -4.65 6.11 -15.00
C ASP A 250 -5.82 5.40 -14.32
N VAL A 251 -6.63 6.10 -13.52
CA VAL A 251 -7.75 5.50 -12.79
C VAL A 251 -8.77 4.81 -13.71
N PRO A 252 -9.27 5.41 -14.80
CA PRO A 252 -10.21 4.73 -15.70
C PRO A 252 -9.64 3.48 -16.40
N ARG A 253 -8.31 3.34 -16.44
CA ARG A 253 -7.59 2.20 -17.04
C ARG A 253 -7.15 1.16 -16.02
N THR A 254 -7.47 1.36 -14.73
CA THR A 254 -7.10 0.46 -13.64
C THR A 254 -8.06 -0.75 -13.62
N SER A 255 -7.51 -1.97 -13.69
CA SER A 255 -8.28 -3.22 -13.67
C SER A 255 -9.54 -3.22 -14.57
N PRO A 256 -9.41 -2.90 -15.88
CA PRO A 256 -10.54 -2.59 -16.77
C PRO A 256 -11.46 -3.79 -17.05
N HIS A 257 -11.02 -4.99 -16.70
CA HIS A 257 -11.76 -6.23 -16.86
C HIS A 257 -12.71 -6.53 -15.70
N ILE A 258 -12.62 -5.78 -14.59
CA ILE A 258 -13.47 -5.94 -13.41
C ILE A 258 -14.51 -4.81 -13.37
N GLN A 259 -15.78 -5.18 -13.31
CA GLN A 259 -16.90 -4.22 -13.38
C GLN A 259 -16.84 -3.18 -12.25
N LEU A 260 -16.43 -3.56 -11.04
CA LEU A 260 -16.29 -2.66 -9.88
C LEU A 260 -15.52 -1.37 -10.18
N TYR A 261 -14.44 -1.45 -10.98
CA TYR A 261 -13.59 -0.28 -11.29
C TYR A 261 -14.10 0.55 -12.47
N SER A 262 -15.18 0.09 -13.14
CA SER A 262 -15.87 0.88 -14.18
C SER A 262 -16.89 1.88 -13.61
N TYR A 263 -17.33 1.69 -12.36
CA TYR A 263 -18.30 2.56 -11.72
C TYR A 263 -17.69 3.92 -11.36
N GLU A 264 -18.45 4.99 -11.58
CA GLU A 264 -18.01 6.36 -11.29
C GLU A 264 -17.67 6.52 -9.80
N ALA A 265 -18.50 6.00 -8.89
CA ALA A 265 -18.24 6.10 -7.46
C ALA A 265 -16.89 5.49 -7.07
N THR A 266 -16.53 4.33 -7.64
CA THR A 266 -15.22 3.72 -7.44
C THR A 266 -14.11 4.60 -7.97
N GLN A 267 -14.21 5.05 -9.24
CA GLN A 267 -13.16 5.87 -9.86
C GLN A 267 -12.92 7.17 -9.08
N ARG A 268 -13.99 7.86 -8.66
CA ARG A 268 -13.90 9.07 -7.81
C ARG A 268 -13.23 8.80 -6.46
N SER A 269 -13.51 7.63 -5.87
CA SER A 269 -12.91 7.22 -4.60
C SER A 269 -11.40 7.01 -4.77
N LEU A 270 -11.00 6.27 -5.80
CA LEU A 270 -9.58 6.03 -6.12
C LEU A 270 -8.84 7.32 -6.47
N GLU A 271 -9.43 8.19 -7.29
CA GLU A 271 -8.89 9.52 -7.62
C GLU A 271 -8.55 10.32 -6.35
N LYS A 272 -9.47 10.36 -5.37
CA LYS A 272 -9.28 11.08 -4.10
C LYS A 272 -8.17 10.45 -3.26
N ILE A 273 -8.18 9.13 -3.08
CA ILE A 273 -7.17 8.41 -2.29
C ILE A 273 -5.78 8.68 -2.85
N LEU A 274 -5.60 8.48 -4.17
CA LEU A 274 -4.31 8.63 -4.84
C LEU A 274 -3.83 10.09 -4.82
N TYR A 275 -4.74 11.04 -5.03
CA TYR A 275 -4.38 12.46 -5.04
C TYR A 275 -3.96 12.94 -3.66
N VAL A 276 -4.74 12.63 -2.61
CA VAL A 276 -4.40 12.98 -1.23
C VAL A 276 -3.08 12.32 -0.81
N TRP A 277 -2.84 11.07 -1.21
CA TRP A 277 -1.56 10.41 -0.93
C TRP A 277 -0.40 11.13 -1.64
N ALA A 278 -0.52 11.40 -2.93
CA ALA A 278 0.53 12.04 -3.73
C ALA A 278 0.95 13.41 -3.18
N ILE A 279 -0.01 14.26 -2.77
CA ILE A 279 0.31 15.59 -2.23
C ILE A 279 0.92 15.52 -0.82
N ARG A 280 0.65 14.47 -0.04
CA ARG A 280 1.27 14.25 1.27
C ARG A 280 2.68 13.64 1.18
N HIS A 281 3.06 13.11 0.02
CA HIS A 281 4.36 12.48 -0.21
C HIS A 281 5.11 13.17 -1.37
N PRO A 282 5.56 14.43 -1.20
CA PRO A 282 6.14 15.22 -2.29
C PRO A 282 7.45 14.65 -2.87
N ALA A 283 8.15 13.80 -2.12
CA ALA A 283 9.33 13.10 -2.62
C ALA A 283 9.00 12.06 -3.70
N SER A 284 7.77 11.55 -3.69
CA SER A 284 7.25 10.56 -4.64
C SER A 284 6.29 11.19 -5.64
N GLY A 285 5.36 12.03 -5.17
CA GLY A 285 4.22 12.47 -5.95
C GLY A 285 3.33 11.30 -6.33
N TYR A 286 2.68 11.36 -7.50
CA TYR A 286 1.99 10.20 -8.07
C TYR A 286 2.93 9.44 -9.01
N VAL A 287 3.04 8.12 -8.82
CA VAL A 287 3.79 7.22 -9.70
C VAL A 287 2.84 6.16 -10.22
N GLN A 288 2.86 5.97 -11.54
CA GLN A 288 2.05 4.94 -12.19
C GLN A 288 2.39 3.56 -11.61
N GLY A 289 1.37 2.80 -11.23
CA GLY A 289 1.47 1.55 -10.47
C GLY A 289 0.85 1.64 -9.08
N ILE A 290 0.92 2.81 -8.42
CA ILE A 290 0.27 3.02 -7.11
C ILE A 290 -1.27 2.92 -7.23
N ASN A 291 -1.82 3.28 -8.39
CA ASN A 291 -3.24 3.07 -8.71
C ASN A 291 -3.66 1.60 -8.64
N ASP A 292 -2.76 0.66 -8.94
CA ASP A 292 -3.06 -0.77 -8.82
C ASP A 292 -3.09 -1.16 -7.34
N LEU A 293 -2.14 -0.68 -6.55
CA LEU A 293 -1.96 -1.05 -5.13
C LEU A 293 -3.14 -0.68 -4.22
N VAL A 294 -3.94 0.33 -4.57
CA VAL A 294 -5.13 0.71 -3.80
C VAL A 294 -6.30 -0.26 -4.02
N THR A 295 -6.34 -0.96 -5.16
CA THR A 295 -7.48 -1.79 -5.56
C THR A 295 -7.80 -2.94 -4.59
N PRO A 296 -6.84 -3.71 -4.03
CA PRO A 296 -7.15 -4.81 -3.12
C PRO A 296 -7.73 -4.29 -1.81
N PHE A 297 -7.23 -3.15 -1.30
CA PHE A 297 -7.77 -2.49 -0.11
C PHE A 297 -9.21 -2.03 -0.32
N TRP A 298 -9.47 -1.38 -1.45
CA TRP A 298 -10.82 -0.93 -1.81
C TRP A 298 -11.79 -2.12 -1.83
N GLN A 299 -11.41 -3.20 -2.52
CA GLN A 299 -12.23 -4.40 -2.66
C GLN A 299 -12.51 -5.07 -1.31
N VAL A 300 -11.47 -5.28 -0.50
CA VAL A 300 -11.59 -5.94 0.81
C VAL A 300 -12.44 -5.13 1.79
N PHE A 301 -12.27 -3.81 1.85
CA PHE A 301 -13.04 -2.97 2.78
C PHE A 301 -14.45 -2.71 2.32
N LEU A 302 -14.71 -2.68 1.01
CA LEU A 302 -16.07 -2.62 0.47
C LEU A 302 -16.87 -3.88 0.83
N GLY A 303 -16.24 -5.06 0.75
CA GLY A 303 -16.86 -6.35 1.10
C GLY A 303 -17.35 -6.43 2.55
N LEU A 304 -16.83 -5.60 3.44
CA LEU A 304 -17.29 -5.52 4.83
C LEU A 304 -18.75 -5.02 4.95
N TYR A 305 -19.22 -4.23 3.99
CA TYR A 305 -20.54 -3.58 4.03
C TYR A 305 -21.60 -4.25 3.16
N VAL A 306 -21.21 -5.24 2.35
CA VAL A 306 -22.07 -5.89 1.36
C VAL A 306 -22.37 -7.32 1.83
N THR A 307 -23.59 -7.82 1.62
CA THR A 307 -23.97 -9.19 2.03
C THR A 307 -23.37 -10.26 1.13
N ASP A 308 -23.16 -9.96 -0.14
CA ASP A 308 -22.53 -10.86 -1.10
C ASP A 308 -21.02 -10.62 -1.10
N LEU A 309 -20.28 -11.73 -1.09
CA LEU A 309 -18.83 -11.79 -1.07
C LEU A 309 -18.22 -11.43 -2.45
N ASN A 310 -18.94 -11.67 -3.55
CA ASN A 310 -18.46 -11.28 -4.87
C ASN A 310 -18.65 -9.77 -5.12
N VAL A 311 -17.73 -8.94 -4.61
CA VAL A 311 -17.78 -7.48 -4.79
C VAL A 311 -17.34 -7.00 -6.18
N GLU A 312 -16.77 -7.87 -7.02
CA GLU A 312 -16.21 -7.51 -8.33
C GLU A 312 -17.28 -7.18 -9.37
N GLU A 313 -18.48 -7.75 -9.22
CA GLU A 313 -19.57 -7.66 -10.19
C GLU A 313 -20.93 -7.39 -9.51
N GLY A 314 -21.83 -6.72 -10.23
CA GLY A 314 -23.25 -6.63 -9.87
C GLY A 314 -23.60 -5.72 -8.71
N MET A 315 -22.69 -4.87 -8.23
CA MET A 315 -22.99 -3.83 -7.24
C MET A 315 -22.25 -2.54 -7.57
N ASP A 316 -23.01 -1.46 -7.83
CA ASP A 316 -22.47 -0.11 -7.98
C ASP A 316 -22.29 0.51 -6.59
N PRO A 317 -21.04 0.80 -6.15
CA PRO A 317 -20.79 1.41 -4.84
C PRO A 317 -21.49 2.75 -4.66
N GLY A 318 -21.86 3.45 -5.75
CA GLY A 318 -22.62 4.70 -5.69
C GLY A 318 -24.00 4.57 -5.05
N GLN A 319 -24.53 3.34 -4.92
CA GLN A 319 -25.78 3.07 -4.23
C GLN A 319 -25.62 3.00 -2.69
N LEU A 320 -24.38 2.89 -2.18
CA LEU A 320 -24.11 2.81 -0.76
C LEU A 320 -24.23 4.20 -0.10
N PRO A 321 -24.58 4.27 1.21
CA PRO A 321 -24.59 5.53 1.92
C PRO A 321 -23.23 6.22 1.86
N ARG A 322 -23.22 7.54 1.68
CA ARG A 322 -21.97 8.32 1.57
C ARG A 322 -20.98 8.07 2.72
N ARG A 323 -21.49 7.92 3.95
CA ARG A 323 -20.66 7.59 5.14
C ARG A 323 -19.94 6.25 5.02
N VAL A 324 -20.50 5.28 4.30
CA VAL A 324 -19.85 3.99 4.02
C VAL A 324 -18.72 4.19 3.03
N LEU A 325 -18.96 4.89 1.92
CA LEU A 325 -17.91 5.20 0.94
C LEU A 325 -16.76 6.00 1.58
N ASP A 326 -17.08 7.03 2.36
CA ASP A 326 -16.09 7.85 3.08
C ASP A 326 -15.24 6.99 4.04
N ALA A 327 -15.84 6.00 4.71
CA ALA A 327 -15.12 5.08 5.60
C ALA A 327 -14.24 4.10 4.84
N VAL A 328 -14.74 3.50 3.74
CA VAL A 328 -13.96 2.60 2.87
C VAL A 328 -12.78 3.36 2.28
N GLU A 329 -12.99 4.57 1.77
CA GLU A 329 -11.94 5.44 1.24
C GLU A 329 -10.84 5.72 2.26
N ALA A 330 -11.22 6.16 3.46
CA ALA A 330 -10.27 6.47 4.52
C ALA A 330 -9.47 5.24 4.96
N ASP A 331 -10.15 4.10 5.15
CA ASP A 331 -9.49 2.86 5.57
C ASP A 331 -8.53 2.35 4.48
N SER A 332 -8.92 2.46 3.19
CA SER A 332 -8.04 2.16 2.05
C SER A 332 -6.84 3.10 1.99
N PHE A 333 -7.04 4.39 2.20
CA PHE A 333 -5.96 5.39 2.21
C PHE A 333 -4.92 5.09 3.28
N TRP A 334 -5.33 4.82 4.52
CA TRP A 334 -4.41 4.56 5.63
C TRP A 334 -3.68 3.24 5.48
N CYS A 335 -4.37 2.19 5.03
CA CYS A 335 -3.74 0.90 4.77
C CYS A 335 -2.76 0.95 3.59
N LEU A 336 -3.11 1.68 2.52
CA LEU A 336 -2.20 1.96 1.40
C LEU A 336 -0.95 2.72 1.87
N THR A 337 -1.14 3.74 2.70
CA THR A 337 -0.03 4.52 3.26
C THR A 337 0.92 3.62 4.05
N LYS A 338 0.38 2.75 4.91
CA LYS A 338 1.20 1.78 5.68
C LYS A 338 1.94 0.77 4.82
N LEU A 339 1.34 0.31 3.72
CA LEU A 339 2.03 -0.53 2.75
C LEU A 339 3.20 0.23 2.12
N LEU A 340 2.95 1.45 1.65
CA LEU A 340 3.94 2.26 0.94
C LEU A 340 5.08 2.74 1.85
N ASP A 341 4.84 2.89 3.15
CA ASP A 341 5.89 3.18 4.14
C ASP A 341 7.01 2.13 4.14
N GLY A 342 6.68 0.86 3.87
CA GLY A 342 7.66 -0.22 3.80
C GLY A 342 8.50 -0.25 2.50
N ILE A 343 8.12 0.54 1.49
CA ILE A 343 8.70 0.52 0.14
C ILE A 343 8.78 1.92 -0.49
N GLN A 344 8.97 2.97 0.32
CA GLN A 344 8.93 4.37 -0.16
C GLN A 344 9.97 4.63 -1.28
N ASP A 345 11.15 4.02 -1.16
CA ASP A 345 12.27 4.12 -2.11
C ASP A 345 11.94 3.56 -3.50
N ASN A 346 10.87 2.77 -3.65
CA ASN A 346 10.36 2.33 -4.93
C ASN A 346 9.67 3.43 -5.74
N TYR A 347 9.19 4.49 -5.08
CA TYR A 347 8.34 5.51 -5.69
C TYR A 347 8.92 6.93 -5.63
N ILE A 348 10.09 7.12 -5.03
CA ILE A 348 10.82 8.39 -5.13
C ILE A 348 11.48 8.56 -6.50
N TYR A 349 11.99 9.77 -6.78
CA TYR A 349 12.67 10.10 -8.03
C TYR A 349 13.70 9.03 -8.45
N ALA A 350 13.64 8.62 -9.72
CA ALA A 350 14.44 7.56 -10.35
C ALA A 350 14.24 6.14 -9.78
N GLN A 351 13.31 5.94 -8.84
CA GLN A 351 12.90 4.64 -8.30
C GLN A 351 14.08 3.72 -7.93
N PRO A 352 15.02 4.19 -7.08
CA PRO A 352 16.23 3.43 -6.74
C PRO A 352 15.91 2.11 -6.02
N GLY A 353 14.79 2.03 -5.29
CA GLY A 353 14.32 0.80 -4.66
C GLY A 353 14.05 -0.29 -5.69
N ILE A 354 13.31 0.02 -6.75
CA ILE A 354 13.02 -0.93 -7.83
C ILE A 354 14.31 -1.44 -8.48
N HIS A 355 15.26 -0.56 -8.80
CA HIS A 355 16.55 -0.95 -9.37
C HIS A 355 17.37 -1.86 -8.43
N ARG A 356 17.28 -1.67 -7.11
CA ARG A 356 17.89 -2.60 -6.14
C ARG A 356 17.19 -3.94 -6.14
N GLN A 357 15.86 -3.97 -6.12
CA GLN A 357 15.08 -5.20 -6.12
C GLN A 357 15.30 -6.03 -7.39
N VAL A 358 15.31 -5.40 -8.57
CA VAL A 358 15.58 -6.07 -9.86
C VAL A 358 16.99 -6.68 -9.89
N ARG A 359 18.01 -5.96 -9.41
CA ARG A 359 19.38 -6.51 -9.30
C ARG A 359 19.44 -7.69 -8.32
N ALA A 360 18.79 -7.55 -7.17
CA ALA A 360 18.71 -8.62 -6.19
C ALA A 360 17.97 -9.86 -6.75
N LEU A 361 16.95 -9.65 -7.60
CA LEU A 361 16.22 -10.73 -8.25
C LEU A 361 17.13 -11.50 -9.20
N ARG A 362 17.87 -10.79 -10.06
CA ARG A 362 18.87 -11.41 -10.94
C ARG A 362 19.87 -12.25 -10.15
N ASP A 363 20.45 -11.68 -9.09
CA ASP A 363 21.46 -12.37 -8.29
C ASP A 363 20.89 -13.59 -7.55
N LEU A 364 19.64 -13.51 -7.09
CA LEU A 364 18.94 -14.62 -6.45
C LEU A 364 18.59 -15.72 -7.46
N THR A 365 18.05 -15.36 -8.63
CA THR A 365 17.77 -16.31 -9.71
C THR A 365 19.03 -17.02 -10.17
N MET A 366 20.17 -16.32 -10.30
CA MET A 366 21.45 -16.94 -10.65
C MET A 366 21.91 -17.99 -9.62
N ARG A 367 21.57 -17.81 -8.33
CA ARG A 367 21.90 -18.77 -7.26
C ARG A 367 20.96 -19.96 -7.22
N ILE A 368 19.67 -19.74 -7.49
CA ILE A 368 18.63 -20.77 -7.44
C ILE A 368 18.65 -21.61 -8.72
N ASP A 369 18.67 -20.94 -9.87
CA ASP A 369 18.59 -21.53 -11.20
C ASP A 369 19.52 -20.80 -12.16
N SER A 370 20.80 -21.19 -12.10
CA SER A 370 21.82 -20.62 -12.98
C SER A 370 21.60 -20.95 -14.47
N THR A 371 20.84 -22.01 -14.78
CA THR A 371 20.52 -22.38 -16.16
C THR A 371 19.59 -21.35 -16.76
N LEU A 372 18.50 -21.03 -16.07
CA LEU A 372 17.57 -20.00 -16.49
C LEU A 372 18.26 -18.63 -16.62
N ALA A 373 19.00 -18.21 -15.59
CA ALA A 373 19.64 -16.90 -15.58
C ALA A 373 20.63 -16.72 -16.76
N LYS A 374 21.43 -17.74 -17.06
CA LYS A 374 22.34 -17.73 -18.21
C LYS A 374 21.61 -17.74 -19.55
N HIS A 375 20.51 -18.48 -19.66
CA HIS A 375 19.69 -18.49 -20.88
C HIS A 375 19.14 -17.10 -21.17
N LEU A 376 18.57 -16.42 -20.17
CA LEU A 376 18.07 -15.05 -20.31
C LEU A 376 19.20 -14.09 -20.75
N GLU A 377 20.40 -14.21 -20.18
CA GLU A 377 21.56 -13.41 -20.58
C GLU A 377 22.02 -13.71 -22.02
N GLN A 378 22.01 -14.98 -22.44
CA GLN A 378 22.38 -15.40 -23.80
C GLN A 378 21.40 -14.88 -24.85
N GLU A 379 20.11 -14.88 -24.54
CA GLU A 379 19.06 -14.30 -25.39
C GLU A 379 19.01 -12.77 -25.31
N GLY A 380 19.86 -12.12 -24.50
CA GLY A 380 19.90 -10.67 -24.37
C GLY A 380 18.70 -10.08 -23.60
N VAL A 381 18.02 -10.88 -22.79
CA VAL A 381 16.90 -10.46 -21.94
C VAL A 381 17.42 -9.87 -20.64
N GLU A 382 17.20 -8.58 -20.45
CA GLU A 382 17.54 -7.90 -19.20
C GLU A 382 16.39 -8.06 -18.19
N PHE A 383 16.73 -8.38 -16.93
CA PHE A 383 15.73 -8.51 -15.86
C PHE A 383 14.85 -7.25 -15.72
N MET A 384 15.41 -6.07 -15.98
CA MET A 384 14.66 -4.81 -15.91
C MET A 384 13.47 -4.76 -16.88
N GLN A 385 13.56 -5.41 -18.05
CA GLN A 385 12.54 -5.33 -19.11
C GLN A 385 11.20 -5.95 -18.71
N PHE A 386 11.20 -6.99 -17.87
CA PHE A 386 9.97 -7.65 -17.39
C PHE A 386 9.71 -7.40 -15.90
N SER A 387 10.74 -7.48 -15.06
CA SER A 387 10.56 -7.47 -13.60
C SER A 387 10.38 -6.08 -12.98
N PHE A 388 10.63 -5.00 -13.74
CA PHE A 388 10.28 -3.64 -13.28
C PHE A 388 8.80 -3.57 -12.89
N ARG A 389 7.92 -4.11 -13.76
CA ARG A 389 6.46 -4.13 -13.53
C ARG A 389 6.10 -5.01 -12.34
N TRP A 390 6.80 -6.13 -12.15
CA TRP A 390 6.57 -7.05 -11.04
C TRP A 390 6.84 -6.37 -9.70
N MET A 391 7.95 -5.64 -9.58
CA MET A 391 8.30 -4.91 -8.36
C MET A 391 7.41 -3.67 -8.16
N ASN A 392 7.15 -2.91 -9.23
CA ASN A 392 6.41 -1.65 -9.15
C ASN A 392 4.93 -1.84 -8.80
N CYS A 393 4.33 -2.93 -9.28
CA CYS A 393 2.93 -3.29 -9.06
C CYS A 393 2.75 -4.53 -8.18
N LEU A 394 3.79 -4.99 -7.46
CA LEU A 394 3.75 -6.17 -6.58
C LEU A 394 3.08 -7.40 -7.21
N LEU A 395 3.47 -7.75 -8.43
CA LEU A 395 2.92 -8.84 -9.27
C LEU A 395 1.42 -8.75 -9.60
N MET A 396 0.72 -7.67 -9.24
CA MET A 396 -0.73 -7.53 -9.45
C MET A 396 -1.17 -7.59 -10.92
N ARG A 397 -0.26 -7.31 -11.85
CA ARG A 397 -0.53 -7.37 -13.29
C ARG A 397 -0.31 -8.76 -13.88
N GLU A 398 0.24 -9.69 -13.09
CA GLU A 398 0.60 -11.04 -13.51
C GLU A 398 -0.35 -12.10 -12.98
N MET A 399 -1.36 -11.73 -12.17
CA MET A 399 -2.37 -12.63 -11.61
C MET A 399 -3.68 -11.90 -11.31
N SER A 400 -4.74 -12.63 -11.01
CA SER A 400 -6.04 -12.03 -10.65
C SER A 400 -5.98 -11.24 -9.33
N VAL A 401 -6.92 -10.32 -9.14
CA VAL A 401 -7.04 -9.55 -7.88
C VAL A 401 -7.31 -10.49 -6.69
N GLN A 402 -8.11 -11.53 -6.87
CA GLN A 402 -8.36 -12.55 -5.83
C GLN A 402 -7.07 -13.25 -5.38
N ASN A 403 -6.22 -13.65 -6.34
CA ASN A 403 -4.93 -14.27 -6.05
C ASN A 403 -3.95 -13.28 -5.41
N THR A 404 -4.00 -12.00 -5.82
CA THR A 404 -3.26 -10.92 -5.16
C THR A 404 -3.69 -10.75 -3.70
N ILE A 405 -5.00 -10.70 -3.42
CA ILE A 405 -5.54 -10.59 -2.06
C ILE A 405 -5.04 -11.77 -1.22
N ARG A 406 -5.13 -12.99 -1.73
CA ARG A 406 -4.59 -14.18 -1.04
C ARG A 406 -3.08 -14.08 -0.79
N MET A 407 -2.31 -13.57 -1.75
CA MET A 407 -0.87 -13.36 -1.60
C MET A 407 -0.57 -12.30 -0.51
N TRP A 408 -1.36 -11.23 -0.48
CA TRP A 408 -1.21 -10.13 0.47
C TRP A 408 -1.56 -10.50 1.91
N ASP A 409 -2.45 -11.49 2.12
CA ASP A 409 -2.65 -12.10 3.44
C ASP A 409 -1.30 -12.56 4.05
N THR A 410 -0.47 -13.20 3.24
CA THR A 410 0.87 -13.66 3.66
C THR A 410 1.86 -12.51 3.75
N TYR A 411 1.83 -11.53 2.85
CA TYR A 411 2.75 -10.37 2.93
C TYR A 411 2.52 -9.53 4.18
N MET A 412 1.27 -9.40 4.64
CA MET A 412 0.96 -8.70 5.90
C MET A 412 1.28 -9.55 7.13
N ALA A 413 1.29 -10.87 7.00
CA ALA A 413 1.69 -11.79 8.06
C ALA A 413 3.21 -11.85 8.24
N GLU A 414 3.97 -11.75 7.15
CA GLU A 414 5.43 -11.80 7.12
C GLU A 414 6.07 -10.48 7.57
N GLU A 415 7.20 -10.59 8.26
CA GLU A 415 8.01 -9.43 8.59
C GLU A 415 8.67 -8.89 7.30
N GLN A 416 8.49 -7.59 7.01
CA GLN A 416 8.96 -6.98 5.76
C GLN A 416 8.44 -7.71 4.50
N GLY A 417 7.18 -8.19 4.53
CA GLY A 417 6.62 -9.00 3.45
C GLY A 417 6.62 -8.31 2.08
N PHE A 418 6.21 -7.03 2.03
CA PHE A 418 6.13 -6.27 0.78
C PHE A 418 7.49 -5.88 0.18
N SER A 419 8.55 -5.81 0.99
CA SER A 419 9.88 -5.36 0.53
C SER A 419 10.85 -6.52 0.34
N ARG A 420 11.02 -7.36 1.37
CA ARG A 420 12.00 -8.46 1.35
C ARG A 420 11.41 -9.76 0.83
N PHE A 421 10.25 -10.18 1.35
CA PHE A 421 9.67 -11.47 0.97
C PHE A 421 9.19 -11.47 -0.48
N HIS A 422 8.67 -10.34 -0.96
CA HIS A 422 8.27 -10.15 -2.36
C HIS A 422 9.36 -10.56 -3.36
N LEU A 423 10.63 -10.28 -3.07
CA LEU A 423 11.77 -10.68 -3.90
C LEU A 423 11.82 -12.20 -4.13
N TYR A 424 11.61 -12.98 -3.06
CA TYR A 424 11.62 -14.44 -3.12
C TYR A 424 10.38 -14.97 -3.85
N VAL A 425 9.23 -14.30 -3.71
CA VAL A 425 8.04 -14.63 -4.50
C VAL A 425 8.27 -14.38 -5.98
N CYS A 426 8.87 -13.25 -6.37
CA CYS A 426 9.22 -13.00 -7.77
C CYS A 426 10.20 -14.04 -8.32
N ALA A 427 11.19 -14.46 -7.53
CA ALA A 427 12.09 -15.54 -7.94
C ALA A 427 11.30 -16.84 -8.15
N ALA A 428 10.41 -17.22 -7.23
CA ALA A 428 9.65 -18.47 -7.29
C ALA A 428 8.71 -18.48 -8.47
N PHE A 429 8.12 -17.32 -8.71
CA PHE A 429 7.27 -17.09 -9.85
C PHE A 429 8.03 -17.24 -11.17
N LEU A 430 9.26 -16.74 -11.27
CA LEU A 430 10.07 -16.84 -12.47
C LEU A 430 10.53 -18.28 -12.75
N VAL A 431 11.12 -18.94 -11.74
CA VAL A 431 11.70 -20.29 -11.86
C VAL A 431 10.64 -21.35 -12.11
N LYS A 432 9.39 -21.13 -11.68
CA LYS A 432 8.24 -21.99 -12.04
C LYS A 432 8.11 -22.21 -13.55
N TRP A 433 8.61 -21.29 -14.36
CA TRP A 433 8.52 -21.33 -15.82
C TRP A 433 9.84 -21.71 -16.51
N THR A 434 10.88 -22.12 -15.76
CA THR A 434 12.20 -22.46 -16.32
C THR A 434 12.10 -23.40 -17.52
N ASP A 435 11.37 -24.51 -17.38
CA ASP A 435 11.26 -25.54 -18.42
C ASP A 435 10.71 -25.03 -19.76
N GLN A 436 9.95 -23.94 -19.74
CA GLN A 436 9.40 -23.29 -20.93
C GLN A 436 10.36 -22.20 -21.43
N LEU A 437 10.83 -21.33 -20.53
CA LEU A 437 11.67 -20.18 -20.86
C LEU A 437 12.99 -20.57 -21.53
N VAL A 438 13.64 -21.65 -21.08
CA VAL A 438 14.93 -22.10 -21.66
C VAL A 438 14.83 -22.62 -23.10
N LYS A 439 13.61 -22.73 -23.65
CA LYS A 439 13.35 -23.16 -25.03
C LYS A 439 12.94 -22.02 -25.94
N MET A 440 12.79 -20.82 -25.38
CA MET A 440 12.26 -19.64 -26.07
C MET A 440 13.40 -18.70 -26.47
N ASP A 441 13.22 -18.00 -27.59
CA ASP A 441 14.09 -16.89 -27.99
C ASP A 441 13.73 -15.58 -27.27
N PHE A 442 14.51 -14.52 -27.48
CA PHE A 442 14.24 -13.19 -26.92
C PHE A 442 12.78 -12.71 -27.04
N GLN A 443 12.17 -12.84 -28.24
CA GLN A 443 10.84 -12.30 -28.49
C GLN A 443 9.78 -13.14 -27.76
N GLU A 444 9.91 -14.46 -27.81
CA GLU A 444 9.04 -15.40 -27.12
C GLU A 444 9.11 -15.22 -25.61
N ILE A 445 10.32 -15.09 -25.04
CA ILE A 445 10.53 -14.83 -23.61
C ILE A 445 9.82 -13.53 -23.19
N MET A 446 10.01 -12.45 -23.94
CA MET A 446 9.45 -11.15 -23.58
C MET A 446 7.92 -11.16 -23.62
N MET A 447 7.34 -11.77 -24.65
CA MET A 447 5.89 -11.93 -24.76
C MET A 447 5.34 -12.82 -23.63
N PHE A 448 6.05 -13.90 -23.30
CA PHE A 448 5.63 -14.86 -22.27
C PHE A 448 5.68 -14.24 -20.87
N LEU A 449 6.79 -13.59 -20.49
CA LEU A 449 6.97 -12.97 -19.16
C LEU A 449 6.04 -11.77 -18.93
N GLN A 450 5.57 -11.11 -19.98
CA GLN A 450 4.60 -10.03 -19.89
C GLN A 450 3.13 -10.50 -19.88
N ALA A 451 2.88 -11.78 -20.14
CA ALA A 451 1.54 -12.38 -20.22
C ALA A 451 1.55 -13.83 -19.73
N LEU A 452 2.07 -14.05 -18.51
CA LEU A 452 2.19 -15.38 -17.93
C LEU A 452 0.82 -16.07 -17.78
N PRO A 453 0.73 -17.40 -17.99
CA PRO A 453 -0.54 -18.11 -18.03
C PRO A 453 -1.09 -18.40 -16.61
N THR A 454 -1.48 -17.34 -15.90
CA THR A 454 -1.97 -17.39 -14.51
C THR A 454 -3.49 -17.22 -14.39
N LYS A 455 -4.20 -17.02 -15.51
CA LYS A 455 -5.65 -16.78 -15.52
C LYS A 455 -6.47 -17.87 -14.82
N GLY A 456 -5.99 -19.12 -14.86
CA GLY A 456 -6.62 -20.26 -14.21
C GLY A 456 -6.10 -20.58 -12.80
N TRP A 457 -5.22 -19.75 -12.24
CA TRP A 457 -4.65 -20.00 -10.92
C TRP A 457 -5.69 -19.87 -9.82
N THR A 458 -5.55 -20.74 -8.83
CA THR A 458 -6.38 -20.84 -7.64
C THR A 458 -5.59 -20.49 -6.39
N GLU A 459 -6.26 -20.39 -5.24
CA GLU A 459 -5.58 -20.20 -3.94
C GLU A 459 -4.48 -21.23 -3.67
N LYS A 460 -4.61 -22.47 -4.19
CA LYS A 460 -3.59 -23.51 -4.05
C LYS A 460 -2.31 -23.19 -4.80
N ASP A 461 -2.43 -22.59 -5.99
CA ASP A 461 -1.26 -22.20 -6.78
C ASP A 461 -0.49 -21.09 -6.07
N ILE A 462 -1.20 -20.15 -5.44
CA ILE A 462 -0.62 -19.10 -4.61
C ILE A 462 0.01 -19.68 -3.34
N GLU A 463 -0.63 -20.64 -2.67
CA GLU A 463 -0.07 -21.32 -1.50
C GLU A 463 1.24 -22.06 -1.83
N LEU A 464 1.29 -22.76 -2.96
CA LEU A 464 2.51 -23.44 -3.43
C LEU A 464 3.62 -22.43 -3.75
N LEU A 465 3.29 -21.34 -4.46
CA LEU A 465 4.23 -20.27 -4.79
C LEU A 465 4.84 -19.64 -3.52
N LEU A 466 4.01 -19.31 -2.54
CA LEU A 466 4.43 -18.71 -1.28
C LEU A 466 5.29 -19.67 -0.45
N SER A 467 4.94 -20.96 -0.44
CA SER A 467 5.70 -21.99 0.27
C SER A 467 7.09 -22.15 -0.33
N GLU A 468 7.21 -22.17 -1.65
CA GLU A 468 8.50 -22.22 -2.35
C GLU A 468 9.35 -20.97 -2.07
N ALA A 469 8.74 -19.78 -2.14
CA ALA A 469 9.39 -18.53 -1.80
C ALA A 469 9.92 -18.52 -0.35
N TYR A 470 9.15 -19.05 0.60
CA TYR A 470 9.55 -19.13 2.01
C TYR A 470 10.72 -20.08 2.25
N ILE A 471 10.77 -21.20 1.51
CA ILE A 471 11.93 -22.11 1.53
C ILE A 471 13.19 -21.35 1.05
N TRP A 472 13.10 -20.61 -0.05
CA TRP A 472 14.26 -19.87 -0.57
C TRP A 472 14.66 -18.70 0.29
N GLN A 473 13.70 -18.02 0.89
CA GLN A 473 13.99 -17.05 1.93
C GLN A 473 14.80 -17.72 3.03
N SER A 474 14.30 -18.80 3.63
CA SER A 474 14.99 -19.51 4.72
C SER A 474 16.40 -19.98 4.33
N LEU A 475 16.61 -20.44 3.10
CA LEU A 475 17.91 -20.92 2.62
C LEU A 475 18.91 -19.79 2.31
N PHE A 476 18.44 -18.67 1.77
CA PHE A 476 19.33 -17.62 1.26
C PHE A 476 19.37 -16.36 2.13
N GLN A 477 18.47 -16.20 3.10
CA GLN A 477 18.36 -15.01 3.96
C GLN A 477 19.66 -14.74 4.74
N ASP A 478 20.27 -15.80 5.29
CA ASP A 478 21.47 -15.71 6.14
C ASP A 478 22.78 -15.95 5.38
N SER A 479 22.70 -16.31 4.09
CA SER A 479 23.89 -16.51 3.25
C SER A 479 24.68 -15.22 2.99
N ARG A 480 24.17 -14.05 3.44
CA ARG A 480 24.97 -12.81 3.56
C ARG A 480 26.02 -12.86 4.68
N ALA A 481 25.89 -13.71 5.71
CA ALA A 481 26.92 -13.88 6.74
C ALA A 481 28.21 -14.55 6.20
N HIS A 482 28.12 -15.27 5.08
CA HIS A 482 29.27 -15.81 4.35
C HIS A 482 29.89 -14.80 3.36
N LEU A 483 29.36 -13.58 3.27
CA LEU A 483 29.87 -12.50 2.39
C LEU A 483 30.85 -11.55 3.09
N ARG A 484 31.53 -11.96 4.17
CA ARG A 484 32.80 -11.30 4.49
C ARG A 484 33.85 -11.90 3.55
N PRO A 485 34.39 -11.13 2.58
CA PRO A 485 35.63 -11.56 1.94
C PRO A 485 36.67 -11.70 3.05
N ALA A 486 37.41 -12.81 3.05
CA ALA A 486 38.56 -12.98 3.92
C ALA A 486 39.57 -11.87 3.59
N GLY A 487 39.50 -10.74 4.31
CA GLY A 487 40.34 -9.58 4.01
C GLY A 487 39.91 -8.26 4.64
N ASP A 488 38.64 -8.05 5.01
CA ASP A 488 38.21 -6.75 5.53
C ASP A 488 38.31 -6.72 7.07
N ARG A 489 39.41 -6.16 7.58
CA ARG A 489 39.56 -5.79 8.99
C ARG A 489 38.79 -4.49 9.21
N SER A 490 37.70 -4.56 9.98
CA SER A 490 37.04 -3.38 10.53
C SER A 490 38.04 -2.53 11.33
N PRO A 491 38.04 -1.20 11.24
CA PRO A 491 38.68 -0.37 12.23
C PRO A 491 37.85 -0.43 13.52
N GLU A 492 38.49 -0.80 14.63
CA GLU A 492 37.95 -0.56 15.97
C GLU A 492 37.76 0.95 16.17
N ASN A 493 36.51 1.36 16.38
CA ASN A 493 36.16 2.57 17.13
C ASN A 493 35.03 2.07 18.07
N GLY A 494 35.16 1.96 19.38
CA GLY A 494 36.05 2.69 20.29
C GLY A 494 35.37 3.96 20.76
N PHE A 495 34.24 3.84 21.49
CA PHE A 495 33.81 4.84 22.47
C PHE A 495 33.09 4.13 23.63
N GLN A 496 33.64 4.38 24.81
CA GLN A 496 33.02 4.19 26.13
C GLN A 496 31.80 5.09 26.28
#